data_AF-A0A957DG43-F1
#
_entry.id   AF-A0A957DG43-F1
#
_cell.length_a   1.000
_cell.length_b   1.000
_cell.length_c   1.000
_cell.angle_alpha   90.00
_cell.angle_beta   90.00
_cell.angle_gamma   90.00
#
_symmetry.space_group_name_H-M   'P 1'
#
loop_
_entity.id
_entity.type
_entity.pdbx_description
1 polymer ?
#
loop_
_entity_poly.entity_id
_entity_poly.type
_entity_poly.pdbx_seq_one_letter_code
_entity_poly.pdbx_strand_id
1 'polypeptide(L)' 'MSYETILFDVHEGVASITLNRPQSLNAFNDQMIAETTDAFKQAGRRADIRCVVITGSGRGFSAGQDLKDVMQRGAGISIG' A
#
# COMPACT_ATOMS: atom_id res chain seq x y z
N MET A 1 -6.57 13.05 4.75
CA MET A 1 -5.33 12.50 5.33
C MET A 1 -4.35 12.32 4.19
N SER A 2 -3.11 12.76 4.35
CA SER A 2 -2.04 12.50 3.37
C SER A 2 -1.36 11.19 3.75
N TYR A 3 -1.34 10.24 2.82
CA TYR A 3 -0.51 9.04 2.95
C TYR A 3 0.95 9.39 2.69
N GLU A 4 1.88 8.72 3.36
CA GLU A 4 3.32 8.95 3.16
C GLU A 4 3.97 7.89 2.26
N THR A 5 3.43 6.67 2.28
CA THR A 5 4.02 5.50 1.60
C THR A 5 3.22 5.02 0.40
N ILE A 6 2.00 5.53 0.21
CA ILE A 6 1.18 5.29 -0.97
C ILE A 6 0.66 6.61 -1.57
N LEU A 7 0.24 6.57 -2.82
CA LEU A 7 -0.61 7.58 -3.43
C LEU A 7 -2.01 7.00 -3.62
N PHE A 8 -3.04 7.81 -3.36
CA PHE A 8 -4.44 7.44 -3.55
C PHE A 8 -5.14 8.50 -4.38
N ASP A 9 -5.66 8.08 -5.53
CA ASP A 9 -6.41 8.93 -6.44
C ASP A 9 -7.70 8.24 -6.86
N VAL A 10 -8.74 9.02 -7.18
CA VAL A 10 -10.01 8.47 -7.68
C VAL A 10 -10.47 9.25 -8.89
N HIS A 11 -10.59 8.55 -10.02
CA HIS A 11 -10.99 9.11 -11.29
C HIS A 11 -12.06 8.22 -11.94
N GLU A 12 -13.21 8.80 -12.32
CA GLU A 12 -14.30 8.13 -13.04
C GLU A 12 -14.78 6.79 -12.43
N GLY A 13 -14.77 6.73 -11.09
CA GLY A 13 -15.17 5.54 -10.33
C GLY A 13 -14.11 4.44 -10.26
N VAL A 14 -12.86 4.73 -10.63
CA VAL A 14 -11.70 3.86 -10.41
C VAL A 14 -10.81 4.49 -9.34
N ALA A 15 -10.59 3.76 -8.25
CA ALA A 15 -9.61 4.15 -7.25
C ALA A 15 -8.24 3.56 -7.59
N SER A 16 -7.21 4.40 -7.66
CA SER A 16 -5.84 4.01 -7.92
C SER A 16 -5.02 4.12 -6.65
N ILE A 17 -4.46 2.99 -6.20
CA ILE A 17 -3.51 2.90 -5.09
C ILE A 17 -2.13 2.64 -5.70
N THR A 18 -1.22 3.60 -5.56
CA THR A 18 0.18 3.44 -6.02
C THR A 18 1.08 3.27 -4.81
N LEU A 19 1.74 2.11 -4.68
CA LEU A 19 2.79 1.90 -3.69
C LEU A 19 3.96 2.84 -4.01
N ASN A 20 4.36 3.67 -3.04
CA ASN A 20 5.23 4.81 -3.28
C ASN A 20 6.48 4.80 -2.39
N ARG A 21 7.17 3.65 -2.35
CA ARG A 21 8.51 3.49 -1.75
C ARG A 21 9.51 2.96 -2.78
N PRO A 22 9.72 3.64 -3.92
CA PRO A 22 10.54 3.11 -5.02
C PRO A 22 11.99 2.82 -4.63
N GLN A 23 12.54 3.56 -3.65
CA GLN A 23 13.87 3.35 -3.07
C GLN A 23 14.02 2.00 -2.37
N SER A 24 12.93 1.41 -1.91
CA SER A 24 12.86 0.09 -1.28
C SER A 24 12.14 -0.93 -2.17
N LEU A 25 12.05 -0.66 -3.48
CA LEU A 25 11.27 -1.48 -4.44
C LEU A 25 9.85 -1.77 -3.94
N ASN A 26 9.23 -0.78 -3.29
CA ASN A 26 7.88 -0.88 -2.72
C ASN A 26 7.71 -2.06 -1.73
N ALA A 27 8.76 -2.44 -1.00
CA ALA A 27 8.65 -3.41 0.09
C ALA A 27 7.65 -2.91 1.16
N PHE A 28 6.88 -3.83 1.74
CA PHE A 28 5.90 -3.53 2.78
C PHE A 28 6.58 -3.38 4.15
N ASN A 29 6.46 -2.18 4.72
CA ASN A 29 6.64 -1.94 6.15
C ASN A 29 5.27 -1.71 6.80
N ASP A 30 5.26 -1.55 8.11
CA ASP A 30 4.03 -1.35 8.90
C ASP A 30 3.16 -0.22 8.46
N GLN A 31 3.79 0.91 8.16
CA GLN A 31 3.10 2.09 7.71
C GLN A 31 2.40 1.84 6.37
N MET A 32 3.09 1.23 5.40
CA MET A 32 2.49 0.88 4.11
C MET A 32 1.36 -0.15 4.26
N ILE A 33 1.47 -1.11 5.18
CA ILE A 33 0.39 -2.05 5.49
C ILE A 33 -0.82 -1.30 6.05
N ALA A 34 -0.62 -0.39 7.00
CA ALA A 34 -1.69 0.41 7.59
C ALA A 34 -2.36 1.33 6.56
N GLU A 35 -1.57 2.05 5.76
CA GLU A 35 -2.07 2.98 4.75
C GLU A 35 -2.81 2.27 3.61
N THR A 36 -2.28 1.16 3.09
CA THR A 36 -2.99 0.38 2.06
C THR A 36 -4.30 -0.20 2.60
N THR A 37 -4.31 -0.70 3.84
CA THR A 37 -5.53 -1.17 4.51
C THR A 37 -6.57 -0.06 4.64
N ASP A 38 -6.16 1.14 5.03
CA ASP A 38 -7.06 2.30 5.11
C ASP A 38 -7.59 2.70 3.72
N ALA A 39 -6.73 2.77 2.70
CA ALA A 39 -7.12 3.09 1.34
C ALA A 39 -8.15 2.09 0.76
N PHE A 40 -7.95 0.78 0.99
CA PHE A 40 -8.93 -0.23 0.58
C PHE A 40 -10.27 -0.06 1.32
N LYS A 41 -10.24 0.21 2.63
CA LYS A 41 -11.47 0.49 3.40
C LYS A 41 -12.17 1.75 2.90
N GLN A 42 -11.41 2.80 2.59
CA GLN A 42 -11.93 4.05 2.04
C GLN A 42 -12.60 3.82 0.68
N ALA A 43 -11.96 3.02 -0.19
CA ALA A 43 -12.54 2.64 -1.47
C ALA A 43 -13.83 1.83 -1.30
N GLY A 44 -13.85 0.86 -0.38
CA GLY A 44 -15.02 0.01 -0.14
C GLY A 44 -16.23 0.72 0.49
N ARG A 45 -16.02 1.86 1.16
CA ARG A 45 -17.11 2.68 1.75
C ARG A 45 -17.76 3.64 0.75
N ARG A 46 -17.19 3.78 -0.45
CA ARG A 46 -17.57 4.78 -1.45
C ARG A 46 -18.36 4.12 -2.57
N ALA A 47 -19.66 4.41 -2.63
CA ALA A 47 -20.55 3.86 -3.65
C ALA A 47 -20.23 4.32 -5.08
N ASP A 48 -19.48 5.42 -5.23
CA ASP A 48 -19.03 5.93 -6.52
C ASP A 48 -17.84 5.14 -7.11
N ILE A 49 -17.11 4.38 -6.28
CA ILE A 49 -15.99 3.55 -6.72
C ILE A 49 -16.50 2.17 -7.12
N ARG A 50 -16.16 1.76 -8.34
CA ARG A 50 -16.55 0.47 -8.94
C ARG A 50 -15.39 -0.48 -9.14
N CYS A 51 -14.15 0.05 -9.14
CA CYS A 51 -12.94 -0.72 -9.36
C CYS A 51 -11.79 -0.13 -8.54
N VAL A 52 -10.90 -1.00 -8.04
CA VAL A 52 -9.64 -0.59 -7.42
C VAL A 52 -8.48 -1.15 -8.25
N VAL A 53 -7.58 -0.27 -8.67
CA VAL A 53 -6.30 -0.62 -9.27
C VAL A 53 -5.22 -0.43 -8.22
N ILE A 54 -4.37 -1.44 -8.05
CA ILE A 54 -3.16 -1.33 -7.23
C ILE A 54 -1.93 -1.55 -8.09
N THR A 55 -0.95 -0.65 -7.99
CA THR A 55 0.30 -0.73 -8.72
C THR A 55 1.46 -0.19 -7.88
N GLY A 56 2.71 -0.37 -8.35
CA GLY A 56 3.90 0.20 -7.71
C GLY A 56 4.50 1.33 -8.54
N SER A 57 5.05 2.34 -7.88
CA SER A 57 5.86 3.36 -8.55
C SER A 57 7.27 2.84 -8.85
N GLY A 58 7.87 3.34 -9.92
CA GLY A 58 9.24 2.99 -10.31
C GLY A 58 9.37 1.61 -10.96
N ARG A 59 10.37 0.83 -10.53
CA ARG A 59 10.88 -0.34 -11.28
C ARG A 59 10.05 -1.62 -11.15
N GLY A 60 9.04 -1.66 -10.28
CA GLY A 60 8.24 -2.85 -10.07
C GLY A 60 7.09 -2.63 -9.09
N PHE A 61 6.26 -3.66 -8.96
CA PHE A 61 5.10 -3.65 -8.06
C PHE A 61 5.53 -3.58 -6.59
N SER A 62 6.10 -4.65 -6.05
CA SER A 62 6.66 -4.75 -4.70
C SER A 62 7.68 -5.89 -4.62
N ALA A 63 8.76 -5.69 -3.85
CA ALA A 63 9.75 -6.72 -3.56
C ALA A 63 9.37 -7.67 -2.41
N GLY A 64 8.17 -7.50 -1.80
CA GLY A 64 7.71 -8.31 -0.66
C GLY A 64 7.79 -7.55 0.66
N GLN A 65 8.19 -8.23 1.75
CA GLN A 65 8.28 -7.62 3.08
C GLN A 65 9.61 -6.87 3.28
N ASP A 66 9.57 -5.73 3.96
CA ASP A 66 10.77 -4.96 4.32
C ASP A 66 11.55 -5.69 5.43
N LEU A 67 12.69 -6.29 5.09
CA LEU A 67 13.48 -7.07 6.05
C LEU A 67 14.06 -6.21 7.18
N LYS A 68 14.31 -4.91 6.94
CA LYS A 68 14.80 -4.01 8.00
C LYS A 68 13.72 -3.80 9.05
N ASP A 69 12.48 -3.66 8.61
CA ASP A 69 11.30 -3.52 9.45
C ASP A 69 11.04 -4.81 10.26
N VAL A 70 11.14 -5.98 9.61
CA VAL A 70 11.03 -7.29 10.28
C VAL A 70 12.11 -7.48 11.35
N MET A 71 13.35 -7.10 11.07
CA MET A 71 14.45 -7.20 12.04
C MET A 71 14.23 -6.30 13.26
N GLN A 72 13.63 -5.12 13.09
CA GLN A 72 13.29 -4.21 14.19
C GLN A 72 12.17 -4.77 15.08
N ARG A 73 11.23 -5.54 14.51
CA ARG A 73 10.11 -6.12 15.25
C ARG A 73 10.49 -7.30 16.15
N GLY A 74 11.67 -7.91 15.95
CA GLY A 74 12.00 -9.21 16.52
C GLY A 74 11.19 -10.31 15.81
N ALA A 75 11.82 -11.42 15.45
CA ALA A 75 11.24 -12.44 14.58
C ALA A 75 9.90 -13.01 15.12
N GLY A 76 8.80 -12.49 14.60
CA GLY A 76 7.44 -12.94 14.86
C GLY A 76 6.60 -12.69 13.60
N ILE A 77 6.86 -13.47 12.55
CA ILE A 77 6.07 -13.40 11.32
C ILE A 77 4.78 -14.20 11.57
N SER A 78 3.70 -13.52 11.96
CA SER A 78 2.36 -14.13 11.92
C SER A 78 1.85 -14.05 10.49
N ILE A 79 1.78 -15.19 9.82
CA ILE A 79 1.14 -15.31 8.51
C ILE A 79 -0.29 -15.79 8.75
N GLY A 80 -1.18 -14.86 9.10
CA GLY A 80 -2.61 -15.14 9.30
C GLY A 80 -2.92 -15.90 10.57
#